data_AF-A0A0M0JJ90-F1
#
_entry.id   AF-A0A0M0JJ90-F1
#
_cell.length_a   1.000
_cell.length_b   1.000
_cell.length_c   1.000
_cell.angle_alpha   90.00
_cell.angle_beta   90.00
_cell.angle_gamma   90.00
#
_symmetry.space_group_name_H-M   'P 1'
#
loop_
_entity.id
_entity.type
_entity.pdbx_description
1 polymer ?
#
loop_
_entity_poly.entity_id
_entity_poly.type
_entity_poly.pdbx_seq_one_letter_code
_entity_poly.pdbx_strand_id
1 'polypeptide(L)'
;MAGGAEAKLSCKIAALQSDAERRERLLREREAECEEATARAVAAEERTRCSEQTLSIELRRAESAHQEGSRLLRDFARAHETKAHALDAMQQKTDRSMALVLGMQQQAAELQKRFSQQQRKSMRLQESQGVIDATQRTWASERAHLMEAASSAAAAAREATARQHQLEQANASLVRELGYEREHIQHTLRHQREHASRSEDILRHENQRLRQLLDVLEADTSARVTLKMGGGMTLAQ
;
A
#
# COMPACT_ATOMS: atom_id res chain seq x y z
N MET A 1 -34.15 -41.28 -90.70
CA MET A 1 -33.50 -39.98 -90.38
C MET A 1 -33.79 -39.53 -88.93
N ALA A 2 -33.84 -40.45 -87.95
CA ALA A 2 -34.20 -40.12 -86.55
C ALA A 2 -33.01 -40.12 -85.56
N GLY A 3 -31.92 -40.84 -85.86
CA GLY A 3 -30.80 -41.03 -84.90
C GLY A 3 -29.92 -39.80 -84.63
N GLY A 4 -29.96 -38.77 -85.49
CA GLY A 4 -29.12 -37.56 -85.32
C GLY A 4 -29.61 -36.58 -84.26
N ALA A 5 -30.92 -36.58 -83.96
CA ALA A 5 -31.50 -35.73 -82.91
C ALA A 5 -31.33 -36.35 -81.53
N GLU A 6 -31.48 -37.66 -81.44
CA GLU A 6 -31.36 -38.45 -80.20
C GLU A 6 -29.93 -38.43 -79.65
N ALA A 7 -28.91 -38.55 -80.51
CA ALA A 7 -27.52 -38.41 -80.12
C ALA A 7 -27.18 -37.00 -79.59
N LYS A 8 -27.72 -35.94 -80.19
CA LYS A 8 -27.53 -34.55 -79.73
C LYS A 8 -28.19 -34.30 -78.38
N LEU A 9 -29.37 -34.87 -78.14
CA LEU A 9 -30.05 -34.80 -76.85
C LEU A 9 -29.27 -35.55 -75.78
N SER A 10 -28.76 -36.75 -76.09
CA SER A 10 -27.92 -37.54 -75.17
C SER A 10 -26.65 -36.79 -74.76
N CYS A 11 -25.91 -36.19 -75.71
CA CYS A 11 -24.74 -35.37 -75.40
C CYS A 11 -25.09 -34.14 -74.54
N LYS A 12 -26.25 -33.52 -74.77
CA LYS A 12 -26.69 -32.36 -73.98
C LYS A 12 -27.10 -32.75 -72.56
N ILE A 13 -27.72 -33.91 -72.37
CA ILE A 13 -28.03 -34.47 -71.05
C ILE A 13 -26.75 -34.78 -70.29
N ALA A 14 -25.77 -35.43 -70.93
CA ALA A 14 -24.47 -35.73 -70.31
C ALA A 14 -23.70 -34.46 -69.91
N ALA A 15 -23.72 -33.42 -70.75
CA ALA A 15 -23.11 -32.12 -70.42
C ALA A 15 -23.80 -31.45 -69.21
N LEU A 16 -25.14 -31.47 -69.16
CA LEU A 16 -25.90 -30.90 -68.04
C LEU A 16 -25.70 -31.69 -66.74
N GLN A 17 -25.56 -33.02 -66.82
CA GLN A 17 -25.24 -33.86 -65.66
C GLN A 17 -23.83 -33.58 -65.14
N SER A 18 -22.84 -33.47 -66.02
CA SER A 18 -21.47 -33.12 -65.63
C SER A 18 -21.38 -31.73 -65.00
N ASP A 19 -22.11 -30.75 -65.54
CA ASP A 19 -22.21 -29.41 -64.97
C ASP A 19 -22.92 -29.41 -63.60
N ALA A 20 -23.96 -30.23 -63.43
CA ALA A 20 -24.65 -30.38 -62.15
C ALA A 20 -23.74 -31.01 -61.09
N GLU A 21 -23.00 -32.08 -61.42
CA GLU A 21 -22.02 -32.71 -60.52
C GLU A 21 -20.86 -31.76 -60.17
N ARG A 22 -20.44 -30.92 -61.11
CA ARG A 22 -19.42 -29.90 -60.86
C ARG A 22 -19.94 -28.81 -59.92
N ARG A 23 -21.17 -28.34 -60.11
CA ARG A 23 -21.81 -27.37 -59.21
C ARG A 23 -22.02 -27.95 -57.82
N GLU A 24 -22.44 -29.20 -57.71
CA GLU A 24 -22.63 -29.87 -56.42
C GLU A 24 -21.32 -30.02 -55.67
N ARG A 25 -20.22 -30.38 -56.36
CA ARG A 25 -18.88 -30.39 -55.76
C ARG A 25 -18.46 -29.02 -55.24
N LEU A 26 -18.63 -27.97 -56.05
CA LEU A 26 -18.31 -26.59 -55.66
C LEU A 26 -19.16 -26.11 -54.48
N LEU A 27 -20.45 -26.49 -54.42
CA LEU A 27 -21.31 -26.15 -53.29
C LEU A 27 -20.82 -26.82 -52.00
N ARG A 28 -20.47 -28.11 -52.04
CA ARG A 28 -19.92 -28.83 -50.89
C ARG A 28 -18.57 -28.26 -50.43
N GLU A 29 -17.70 -27.89 -51.36
CA GLU A 29 -16.44 -27.21 -51.04
C GLU A 29 -16.70 -25.87 -50.35
N ARG A 30 -17.68 -25.08 -50.82
CA ARG A 30 -18.05 -23.81 -50.20
C ARG A 30 -18.71 -23.97 -48.84
N GLU A 31 -19.53 -25.00 -48.66
CA GLU A 31 -20.12 -25.36 -47.37
C GLU A 31 -19.02 -25.72 -46.37
N ALA A 32 -18.07 -26.57 -46.76
CA ALA A 32 -16.92 -26.94 -45.92
C ALA A 32 -16.03 -25.74 -45.57
N GLU A 33 -15.74 -24.86 -46.53
CA GLU A 33 -15.01 -23.60 -46.28
C GLU A 33 -15.75 -22.68 -45.30
N CYS A 34 -17.09 -22.66 -45.38
CA CYS A 34 -17.92 -21.84 -44.50
C CYS A 34 -17.96 -22.42 -43.09
N GLU A 35 -18.09 -23.73 -42.94
CA GLU A 35 -18.03 -24.46 -41.67
C GLU A 35 -16.65 -24.30 -41.00
N GLU A 36 -15.56 -24.38 -41.76
CA GLU A 36 -14.23 -24.15 -41.23
C GLU A 36 -14.05 -22.70 -40.75
N ALA A 37 -14.59 -21.72 -41.50
CA ALA A 37 -14.54 -20.32 -41.13
C ALA A 37 -15.34 -20.03 -39.85
N THR A 38 -16.55 -20.60 -39.69
CA THR A 38 -17.33 -20.47 -38.46
C THR A 38 -16.64 -21.17 -37.28
N ALA A 39 -16.06 -22.36 -37.46
CA ALA A 39 -15.31 -23.03 -36.41
C ALA A 39 -14.11 -22.19 -35.94
N ARG A 40 -13.38 -21.55 -36.86
CA ARG A 40 -12.27 -20.64 -36.53
C ARG A 40 -12.76 -19.39 -35.78
N ALA A 41 -13.90 -18.81 -36.18
CA ALA A 41 -14.49 -17.64 -35.52
C ALA A 41 -14.91 -17.97 -34.08
N VAL A 42 -15.62 -19.09 -33.87
CA VAL A 42 -16.02 -19.56 -32.53
C VAL A 42 -14.79 -19.79 -31.65
N ALA A 43 -13.76 -20.46 -32.16
CA ALA A 43 -12.52 -20.67 -31.42
C ALA A 43 -11.76 -19.37 -31.10
N ALA A 44 -11.92 -18.31 -31.90
CA ALA A 44 -11.34 -17.00 -31.62
C ALA A 44 -12.14 -16.25 -30.54
N GLU A 45 -13.48 -16.31 -30.59
CA GLU A 45 -14.36 -15.76 -29.55
C GLU A 45 -14.12 -16.42 -28.19
N GLU A 46 -14.02 -17.75 -28.14
CA GLU A 46 -13.73 -18.49 -26.90
C GLU A 46 -12.37 -18.10 -26.30
N ARG A 47 -11.34 -17.93 -27.15
CA ARG A 47 -10.03 -17.44 -26.72
C ARG A 47 -10.09 -16.03 -26.16
N THR A 48 -10.85 -15.15 -26.81
CA THR A 48 -11.03 -13.76 -26.36
C THR A 48 -11.75 -13.73 -25.01
N ARG A 49 -12.84 -14.49 -24.88
CA ARG A 49 -13.59 -14.63 -23.62
C ARG A 49 -12.73 -15.16 -22.48
N CYS A 50 -11.88 -16.16 -22.75
CA CYS A 50 -10.95 -16.70 -21.75
C CYS A 50 -9.90 -15.68 -21.31
N SER A 51 -9.36 -14.89 -22.25
CA SER A 51 -8.45 -13.79 -21.92
C SER A 51 -9.16 -12.72 -21.08
N GLU A 52 -10.34 -12.24 -21.47
CA GLU A 52 -11.12 -11.26 -20.70
C GLU A 52 -11.42 -11.73 -19.26
N GLN A 53 -11.74 -13.01 -19.07
CA GLN A 53 -11.94 -13.57 -17.75
C GLN A 53 -10.65 -13.57 -16.92
N THR A 54 -9.52 -13.95 -17.53
CA THR A 54 -8.20 -13.91 -16.88
C THR A 54 -7.84 -12.48 -16.48
N LEU A 55 -8.01 -11.52 -17.39
CA LEU A 55 -7.80 -10.09 -17.14
C LEU A 55 -8.67 -9.57 -15.99
N SER A 56 -9.94 -9.95 -15.96
CA SER A 56 -10.89 -9.55 -14.91
C SER A 56 -10.49 -10.10 -13.52
N ILE A 57 -9.95 -11.32 -13.47
CA ILE A 57 -9.47 -11.93 -12.23
C ILE A 57 -8.19 -11.23 -11.75
N GLU A 58 -7.24 -11.00 -12.64
CA GLU A 58 -5.98 -10.32 -12.30
C GLU A 58 -6.22 -8.87 -11.87
N LEU A 59 -7.14 -8.15 -12.52
CA LEU A 59 -7.54 -6.81 -12.12
C LEU A 59 -8.14 -6.80 -10.70
N ARG A 60 -9.06 -7.72 -10.42
CA ARG A 60 -9.65 -7.85 -9.07
C ARG A 60 -8.60 -8.18 -8.00
N ARG A 61 -7.62 -9.02 -8.32
CA ARG A 61 -6.49 -9.33 -7.43
C ARG A 61 -5.63 -8.10 -7.16
N ALA A 62 -5.31 -7.33 -8.20
CA ALA A 62 -4.54 -6.10 -8.08
C ALA A 62 -5.29 -5.02 -7.25
N GLU A 63 -6.60 -4.86 -7.49
CA GLU A 63 -7.45 -3.95 -6.71
C GLU A 63 -7.52 -4.35 -5.23
N SER A 64 -7.70 -5.65 -4.94
CA SER A 64 -7.70 -6.16 -3.56
C SER A 64 -6.36 -5.89 -2.87
N ALA A 65 -5.24 -6.19 -3.53
CA ALA A 65 -3.91 -5.93 -2.99
C ALA A 65 -3.66 -4.43 -2.74
N HIS A 66 -4.15 -3.56 -3.64
CA HIS A 66 -4.06 -2.11 -3.48
C HIS A 66 -4.89 -1.60 -2.28
N GLN A 67 -6.10 -2.14 -2.10
CA GLN A 67 -6.96 -1.81 -0.96
C GLN A 67 -6.33 -2.26 0.37
N GLU A 68 -5.75 -3.46 0.42
CA GLU A 68 -5.03 -3.98 1.58
C GLU A 68 -3.81 -3.12 1.90
N GLY A 69 -2.97 -2.78 0.91
CA GLY A 69 -1.83 -1.89 1.09
C GLY A 69 -2.25 -0.51 1.62
N SER A 70 -3.33 0.06 1.06
CA SER A 70 -3.88 1.34 1.50
C SER A 70 -4.47 1.28 2.92
N ARG A 71 -5.01 0.13 3.33
CA ARG A 71 -5.47 -0.10 4.70
C ARG A 71 -4.29 -0.17 5.67
N LEU A 72 -3.26 -0.96 5.36
CA LEU A 72 -2.05 -1.10 6.17
C LEU A 72 -1.36 0.26 6.39
N LEU A 73 -1.24 1.09 5.34
CA LEU A 73 -0.67 2.42 5.47
C LEU A 73 -1.48 3.35 6.37
N ARG A 74 -2.82 3.28 6.31
CA ARG A 74 -3.70 4.06 7.20
C ARG A 74 -3.61 3.59 8.64
N ASP A 75 -3.59 2.28 8.87
CA ASP A 75 -3.47 1.70 10.21
C ASP A 75 -2.10 2.06 10.83
N PHE A 76 -1.02 2.01 10.03
CA PHE A 76 0.30 2.45 10.43
C PHE A 76 0.33 3.95 10.80
N ALA A 77 -0.27 4.82 9.97
CA ALA A 77 -0.34 6.26 10.25
C ALA A 77 -1.09 6.55 11.57
N ARG A 78 -2.20 5.88 11.82
CA ARG A 78 -2.97 6.02 13.08
C ARG A 78 -2.19 5.52 14.30
N ALA A 79 -1.50 4.39 14.18
CA ALA A 79 -0.64 3.88 15.24
C ALA A 79 0.48 4.88 15.56
N HIS A 80 1.06 5.52 14.55
CA HIS A 80 2.05 6.57 14.75
C HIS A 80 1.49 7.83 15.43
N GLU A 81 0.31 8.30 15.02
CA GLU A 81 -0.34 9.48 15.61
C GLU A 81 -0.67 9.26 17.10
N THR A 82 -1.24 8.11 17.42
CA THR A 82 -1.52 7.73 18.82
C THR A 82 -0.26 7.61 19.67
N LYS A 83 0.79 6.97 19.14
CA LYS A 83 2.10 6.88 19.82
C LYS A 83 2.73 8.27 20.01
N ALA A 84 2.62 9.18 19.05
CA ALA A 84 3.10 10.56 19.16
C ALA A 84 2.37 11.34 20.25
N HIS A 85 1.03 11.27 20.30
CA HIS A 85 0.25 11.91 21.36
C HIS A 85 0.59 11.37 22.77
N ALA A 86 0.86 10.07 22.89
CA ALA A 86 1.28 9.47 24.16
C ALA A 86 2.65 10.01 24.62
N LEU A 87 3.61 10.15 23.69
CA LEU A 87 4.91 10.77 23.97
C LEU A 87 4.77 12.23 24.39
N ASP A 88 3.97 13.02 23.69
CA ASP A 88 3.72 14.43 24.04
C ASP A 88 3.09 14.57 25.44
N ALA A 89 2.10 13.74 25.76
CA ALA A 89 1.46 13.75 27.08
C ALA A 89 2.45 13.40 28.20
N MET A 90 3.34 12.44 27.95
CA MET A 90 4.39 12.09 28.89
C MET A 90 5.43 13.21 29.05
N GLN A 91 5.85 13.85 27.96
CA GLN A 91 6.78 14.98 27.99
C GLN A 91 6.22 16.13 28.82
N GLN A 92 4.95 16.50 28.60
CA GLN A 92 4.28 17.53 29.39
C GLN A 92 4.25 17.21 30.89
N LYS A 93 4.05 15.93 31.25
CA LYS A 93 4.09 15.49 32.66
C LYS A 93 5.49 15.64 33.26
N THR A 94 6.52 15.32 32.49
CA THR A 94 7.92 15.48 32.91
C THR A 94 8.30 16.94 33.08
N ASP A 95 7.91 17.80 32.15
CA ASP A 95 8.16 19.25 32.23
C ASP A 95 7.51 19.87 33.46
N ARG A 96 6.26 19.49 33.77
CA ARG A 96 5.57 19.91 35.01
C ARG A 96 6.30 19.43 36.27
N SER A 97 6.77 18.18 36.26
CA SER A 97 7.53 17.61 37.38
C SER A 97 8.85 18.35 37.60
N MET A 98 9.54 18.69 36.51
CA MET A 98 10.81 19.43 36.55
C MET A 98 10.61 20.87 37.01
N ALA A 99 9.55 21.54 36.55
CA ALA A 99 9.18 22.88 37.03
C ALA A 99 8.90 22.90 38.54
N LEU A 100 8.22 21.88 39.07
CA LEU A 100 8.01 21.72 40.51
C LEU A 100 9.33 21.56 41.27
N VAL A 101 10.25 20.71 40.78
CA VAL A 101 11.57 20.52 41.41
C VAL A 101 12.37 21.83 41.43
N LEU A 102 12.38 22.57 40.33
CA LEU A 102 13.05 23.88 40.25
C LEU A 102 12.43 24.89 41.23
N GLY A 103 11.10 24.92 41.34
CA GLY A 103 10.39 25.76 42.32
C GLY A 103 10.75 25.41 43.77
N MET A 104 10.81 24.12 44.10
CA MET A 104 11.21 23.66 45.44
C MET A 104 12.68 23.99 45.74
N GLN A 105 13.58 23.88 44.76
CA GLN A 105 14.97 24.29 44.91
C GLN A 105 15.11 25.79 45.18
N GLN A 106 14.35 26.63 44.47
CA GLN A 106 14.33 28.07 44.72
C GLN A 106 13.83 28.39 46.14
N GLN A 107 12.73 27.78 46.59
CA GLN A 107 12.25 27.96 47.96
C GLN A 107 13.27 27.52 49.02
N ALA A 108 13.93 26.38 48.82
CA ALA A 108 14.99 25.92 49.71
C ALA A 108 16.16 26.91 49.78
N ALA A 109 16.58 27.46 48.63
CA ALA A 109 17.66 28.46 48.58
C ALA A 109 17.26 29.75 49.31
N GLU A 110 16.01 30.19 49.15
CA GLU A 110 15.46 31.39 49.79
C GLU A 110 15.37 31.23 51.32
N LEU A 111 14.90 30.07 51.79
CA LEU A 111 14.87 29.74 53.21
C LEU A 111 16.29 29.65 53.79
N GLN A 112 17.25 29.07 53.06
CA GLN A 112 18.64 29.01 53.49
C GLN A 112 19.27 30.41 53.58
N LYS A 113 18.91 31.33 52.68
CA LYS A 113 19.32 32.74 52.75
C LYS A 113 18.74 33.44 53.99
N ARG A 114 17.45 33.26 54.28
CA ARG A 114 16.81 33.78 55.51
C ARG A 114 17.48 33.23 56.77
N PHE A 115 17.73 31.92 56.80
CA PHE A 115 18.44 31.25 57.87
C PHE A 115 19.84 31.84 58.11
N SER A 116 20.60 32.04 57.02
CA SER A 116 21.94 32.65 57.08
C SER A 116 21.90 34.06 57.64
N GLN A 117 20.87 34.85 57.30
CA GLN A 117 20.68 36.20 57.82
C GLN A 117 20.31 36.19 59.30
N GLN A 118 19.44 35.26 59.72
CA GLN A 118 19.02 35.13 61.11
C GLN A 118 20.14 34.64 62.01
N GLN A 119 20.97 33.68 61.56
CA GLN A 119 22.20 33.30 62.29
C GLN A 119 23.10 34.51 62.53
N ARG A 120 23.34 35.36 61.50
CA ARG A 120 24.15 36.57 61.63
C ARG A 120 23.55 37.61 62.57
N LYS A 121 22.21 37.66 62.71
CA LYS A 121 21.52 38.52 63.68
C LYS A 121 21.60 37.95 65.10
N SER A 122 21.41 36.64 65.25
CA SER A 122 21.51 35.94 66.53
C SER A 122 22.91 36.01 67.13
N MET A 123 23.97 35.81 66.33
CA MET A 123 25.36 35.97 66.81
C MET A 123 25.62 37.38 67.35
N ARG A 124 25.11 38.42 66.66
CA ARG A 124 25.19 39.81 67.13
C ARG A 124 24.39 40.07 68.41
N LEU A 125 23.30 39.34 68.63
CA LEU A 125 22.49 39.42 69.86
C LEU A 125 23.07 38.60 71.01
N GLN A 126 23.81 37.51 70.73
CA GLN A 126 24.56 36.75 71.74
C GLN A 126 25.73 37.56 72.32
N GLU A 127 26.31 38.47 71.54
CA GLU A 127 27.26 39.49 72.03
C GLU A 127 26.59 40.50 72.98
N SER A 128 25.25 40.60 72.97
CA SER A 128 24.44 41.48 73.84
C SER A 128 23.46 40.66 74.70
N GLN A 129 23.98 40.02 75.75
CA GLN A 129 23.25 39.41 76.89
C GLN A 129 21.75 39.07 76.72
N GLY A 130 21.42 37.77 76.71
CA GLY A 130 20.23 37.25 77.40
C GLY A 130 18.98 36.87 76.59
N VAL A 131 19.02 36.77 75.26
CA VAL A 131 17.87 36.28 74.45
C VAL A 131 18.23 34.98 73.74
N ILE A 132 18.32 33.88 74.48
CA ILE A 132 18.87 32.62 73.97
C ILE A 132 17.77 31.55 73.74
N ASP A 133 16.71 31.49 74.56
CA ASP A 133 15.80 30.33 74.51
C ASP A 133 14.70 30.41 73.45
N ALA A 134 14.10 31.58 73.19
CA ALA A 134 13.01 31.73 72.22
C ALA A 134 13.52 31.68 70.77
N THR A 135 14.70 32.25 70.53
CA THR A 135 15.44 32.24 69.27
C THR A 135 15.96 30.86 68.93
N GLN A 136 16.40 30.06 69.90
CA GLN A 136 16.84 28.68 69.64
C GLN A 136 15.70 27.73 69.26
N ARG A 137 14.50 27.87 69.87
CA ARG A 137 13.34 27.03 69.51
C ARG A 137 12.81 27.33 68.12
N THR A 138 12.69 28.60 67.75
CA THR A 138 12.33 29.02 66.38
C THR A 138 13.37 28.58 65.36
N TRP A 139 14.66 28.59 65.74
CA TRP A 139 15.75 28.11 64.88
C TRP A 139 15.72 26.58 64.67
N ALA A 140 15.40 25.81 65.70
CA ALA A 140 15.23 24.36 65.59
C ALA A 140 14.05 24.00 64.67
N SER A 141 12.92 24.72 64.76
CA SER A 141 11.77 24.46 63.88
C SER A 141 12.04 24.86 62.43
N GLU A 142 12.67 26.01 62.17
CA GLU A 142 13.04 26.42 60.80
C GLU A 142 14.07 25.48 60.17
N ARG A 143 15.03 24.99 60.95
CA ARG A 143 16.00 23.99 60.48
C ARG A 143 15.36 22.63 60.18
N ALA A 144 14.36 22.23 60.97
CA ALA A 144 13.58 21.02 60.69
C ALA A 144 12.80 21.15 59.37
N HIS A 145 12.09 22.27 59.17
CA HIS A 145 11.37 22.55 57.92
C HIS A 145 12.29 22.62 56.70
N LEU A 146 13.51 23.16 56.86
CA LEU A 146 14.51 23.18 55.80
C LEU A 146 14.99 21.78 55.42
N MET A 147 15.27 20.92 56.41
CA MET A 147 15.65 19.54 56.14
C MET A 147 14.52 18.74 55.52
N GLU A 148 13.27 19.00 55.92
CA GLU A 148 12.08 18.37 55.37
C GLU A 148 11.80 18.82 53.92
N ALA A 149 11.97 20.12 53.62
CA ALA A 149 11.88 20.65 52.26
C ALA A 149 13.01 20.12 51.35
N ALA A 150 14.24 20.02 51.87
CA ALA A 150 15.37 19.47 51.13
C ALA A 150 15.22 17.96 50.88
N SER A 151 14.71 17.19 51.84
CA SER A 151 14.43 15.76 51.66
C SER A 151 13.29 15.52 50.66
N SER A 152 12.25 16.34 50.71
CA SER A 152 11.15 16.31 49.75
C SER A 152 11.61 16.66 48.33
N ALA A 153 12.43 17.70 48.18
CA ALA A 153 13.02 18.07 46.89
C ALA A 153 13.96 16.98 46.33
N ALA A 154 14.76 16.35 47.20
CA ALA A 154 15.62 15.22 46.81
C ALA A 154 14.81 14.00 46.38
N ALA A 155 13.69 13.71 47.05
CA ALA A 155 12.77 12.64 46.65
C ALA A 155 12.11 12.94 45.30
N ALA A 156 11.63 14.17 45.09
CA ALA A 156 11.05 14.60 43.82
C ALA A 156 12.06 14.57 42.66
N ALA A 157 13.33 14.93 42.90
CA ALA A 157 14.39 14.85 41.91
C ALA A 157 14.72 13.39 41.52
N ARG A 158 14.72 12.46 42.49
CA ARG A 158 14.88 11.02 42.22
C ARG A 158 13.71 10.46 41.41
N GLU A 159 12.50 10.90 41.71
CA GLU A 159 11.32 10.48 40.96
C GLU A 159 11.32 11.05 39.53
N ALA A 160 11.73 12.30 39.36
CA ALA A 160 11.87 12.92 38.03
C ALA A 160 12.94 12.21 37.18
N THR A 161 14.10 11.88 37.76
CA THR A 161 15.15 11.12 37.06
C THR A 161 14.71 9.68 36.74
N ALA A 162 14.01 9.01 37.65
CA ALA A 162 13.44 7.68 37.37
C ALA A 162 12.41 7.72 36.23
N ARG A 163 11.53 8.74 36.21
CA ARG A 163 10.55 8.93 35.12
C ARG A 163 11.24 9.27 33.80
N GLN A 164 12.26 10.12 33.81
CA GLN A 164 13.04 10.43 32.60
C GLN A 164 13.69 9.18 32.02
N HIS A 165 14.26 8.31 32.87
CA HIS A 165 14.83 7.05 32.41
C HIS A 165 13.77 6.09 31.83
N GLN A 166 12.57 6.03 32.43
CA GLN A 166 11.45 5.27 31.87
C GLN A 166 11.03 5.81 30.48
N LEU A 167 11.10 7.12 30.27
CA LEU A 167 10.80 7.73 28.97
C LEU A 167 11.84 7.40 27.91
N GLU A 168 13.13 7.46 28.26
CA GLU A 168 14.21 7.06 27.37
C GLU A 168 14.07 5.59 26.95
N GLN A 169 13.73 4.70 27.90
CA GLN A 169 13.48 3.28 27.62
C GLN A 169 12.24 3.08 26.74
N ALA A 170 11.12 3.74 27.05
CA ALA A 170 9.89 3.65 26.26
C ALA A 170 10.12 4.17 24.83
N ASN A 171 10.83 5.29 24.67
CA ASN A 171 11.16 5.86 23.37
C ASN A 171 12.09 4.92 22.58
N ALA A 172 13.11 4.34 23.23
CA ALA A 172 13.99 3.36 22.61
C ALA A 172 13.27 2.05 22.21
N SER A 173 12.24 1.63 22.94
CA SER A 173 11.37 0.51 22.56
C SER A 173 10.53 0.88 21.35
N LEU A 174 9.91 2.07 21.39
CA LEU A 174 9.07 2.58 20.32
C LEU A 174 9.83 2.68 19.00
N VAL A 175 11.04 3.27 19.03
CA VAL A 175 11.89 3.38 17.83
C VAL A 175 12.22 2.02 17.24
N ARG A 176 12.45 0.99 18.07
CA ARG A 176 12.70 -0.38 17.61
C ARG A 176 11.46 -1.00 16.99
N GLU A 177 10.31 -0.93 17.65
CA GLU A 177 9.03 -1.43 17.12
C GLU A 177 8.68 -0.77 15.78
N LEU A 178 8.78 0.56 15.70
CA LEU A 178 8.52 1.32 14.48
C LEU A 178 9.52 0.97 13.38
N GLY A 179 10.76 0.65 13.73
CA GLY A 179 11.75 0.10 12.81
C GLY A 179 11.28 -1.22 12.19
N TYR A 180 10.86 -2.18 13.03
CA TYR A 180 10.34 -3.48 12.56
C TYR A 180 9.07 -3.34 11.71
N GLU A 181 8.12 -2.52 12.13
CA GLU A 181 6.88 -2.27 11.37
C GLU A 181 7.20 -1.65 10.00
N ARG A 182 8.12 -0.67 9.96
CA ARG A 182 8.56 -0.06 8.71
C ARG A 182 9.21 -1.08 7.78
N GLU A 183 10.11 -1.92 8.28
CA GLU A 183 10.75 -2.97 7.48
C GLU A 183 9.73 -3.97 6.93
N HIS A 184 8.77 -4.39 7.77
CA HIS A 184 7.71 -5.30 7.37
C HIS A 184 6.80 -4.70 6.27
N ILE A 185 6.40 -3.44 6.41
CA ILE A 185 5.61 -2.73 5.39
C ILE A 185 6.41 -2.57 4.09
N GLN A 186 7.68 -2.20 4.18
CA GLN A 186 8.54 -2.07 3.00
C GLN A 186 8.73 -3.41 2.28
N HIS A 187 8.88 -4.50 3.01
CA HIS A 187 8.98 -5.85 2.46
C HIS A 187 7.68 -6.25 1.73
N THR A 188 6.53 -6.05 2.38
CA THR A 188 5.21 -6.35 1.78
C THR A 188 4.96 -5.51 0.53
N LEU A 189 5.25 -4.21 0.56
CA LEU A 189 5.12 -3.32 -0.59
C LEU A 189 6.05 -3.72 -1.74
N ARG A 190 7.28 -4.18 -1.44
CA ARG A 190 8.20 -4.69 -2.45
C ARG A 190 7.63 -5.93 -3.15
N HIS A 191 7.14 -6.90 -2.38
CA HIS A 191 6.48 -8.08 -2.95
C HIS A 191 5.26 -7.71 -3.80
N GLN A 192 4.40 -6.81 -3.32
CA GLN A 192 3.24 -6.35 -4.11
C GLN A 192 3.67 -5.69 -5.42
N ARG A 193 4.74 -4.88 -5.43
CA ARG A 193 5.29 -4.28 -6.65
C ARG A 193 5.85 -5.32 -7.61
N GLU A 194 6.58 -6.31 -7.10
CA GLU A 194 7.10 -7.41 -7.93
C GLU A 194 5.97 -8.23 -8.57
N HIS A 195 4.92 -8.54 -7.80
CA HIS A 195 3.73 -9.22 -8.33
C HIS A 195 3.03 -8.37 -9.39
N ALA A 196 2.80 -7.08 -9.14
CA ALA A 196 2.19 -6.19 -10.12
C ALA A 196 3.01 -6.08 -11.41
N SER A 197 4.34 -5.98 -11.31
CA SER A 197 5.23 -5.95 -12.47
C SER A 197 5.14 -7.23 -13.30
N ARG A 198 5.11 -8.40 -12.64
CA ARG A 198 4.96 -9.69 -13.35
C ARG A 198 3.62 -9.79 -14.05
N SER A 199 2.53 -9.39 -13.38
CA SER A 199 1.21 -9.34 -14.02
C SER A 199 1.22 -8.40 -15.21
N GLU A 200 1.83 -7.21 -15.10
CA GLU A 200 1.93 -6.26 -16.22
C GLU A 200 2.70 -6.83 -17.43
N ASP A 201 3.79 -7.55 -17.21
CA ASP A 201 4.54 -8.18 -18.30
C ASP A 201 3.74 -9.29 -19.00
N ILE A 202 2.98 -10.09 -18.24
CA ILE A 202 2.04 -11.08 -18.80
C ILE A 202 0.99 -10.37 -19.66
N LEU A 203 0.38 -9.31 -19.13
CA LEU A 203 -0.62 -8.51 -19.84
C LEU A 203 -0.08 -7.91 -21.14
N ARG A 204 1.13 -7.36 -21.11
CA ARG A 204 1.79 -6.81 -22.31
C ARG A 204 2.04 -7.89 -23.36
N HIS A 205 2.52 -9.05 -22.94
CA HIS A 205 2.78 -10.16 -23.85
C HIS A 205 1.50 -10.70 -24.49
N GLU A 206 0.43 -10.86 -23.71
CA GLU A 206 -0.89 -11.24 -24.24
C GLU A 206 -1.43 -10.19 -25.20
N ASN A 207 -1.32 -8.89 -24.87
CA ASN A 207 -1.76 -7.81 -25.74
C ASN A 207 -1.01 -7.81 -27.07
N GLN A 208 0.31 -8.02 -27.03
CA GLN A 208 1.13 -8.13 -28.24
C GLN A 208 0.74 -9.36 -29.08
N ARG A 209 0.49 -10.50 -28.45
CA ARG A 209 0.02 -11.72 -29.14
C ARG A 209 -1.35 -11.51 -29.79
N LEU A 210 -2.29 -10.85 -29.10
CA LEU A 210 -3.61 -10.52 -29.64
C LEU A 210 -3.51 -9.57 -30.84
N ARG A 211 -2.63 -8.56 -30.79
CA ARG A 211 -2.35 -7.67 -31.94
C ARG A 211 -1.81 -8.45 -33.14
N GLN A 212 -0.84 -9.33 -32.93
CA GLN A 212 -0.30 -10.18 -34.01
C GLN A 212 -1.38 -11.07 -34.65
N LEU A 213 -2.29 -11.62 -33.84
CA LEU A 213 -3.41 -12.41 -34.36
C LEU A 213 -4.40 -11.55 -35.16
N LEU A 214 -4.68 -10.31 -34.71
CA LEU A 214 -5.49 -9.36 -35.46
C LEU A 214 -4.85 -9.03 -36.81
N ASP A 215 -3.55 -8.72 -36.85
CA ASP A 215 -2.82 -8.44 -38.10
C ASP A 215 -2.91 -9.61 -39.09
N VAL A 216 -2.80 -10.85 -38.61
CA VAL A 216 -2.94 -12.06 -39.44
C VAL A 216 -4.37 -12.21 -39.97
N LEU A 217 -5.39 -11.98 -39.13
CA LEU A 217 -6.79 -12.05 -39.55
C LEU A 217 -7.14 -10.93 -40.55
N GLU A 218 -6.62 -9.72 -40.37
CA GLU A 218 -6.77 -8.61 -41.32
C GLU A 218 -6.10 -8.91 -42.67
N ALA A 219 -4.91 -9.52 -42.64
CA ALA A 219 -4.24 -9.97 -43.86
C ALA A 219 -5.03 -11.08 -44.58
N ASP A 220 -5.57 -12.07 -43.85
CA ASP A 220 -6.31 -13.19 -44.41
C ASP A 220 -7.68 -12.77 -44.97
N THR A 221 -8.36 -11.83 -44.29
CA THR A 221 -9.59 -11.21 -44.81
C THR A 221 -9.32 -10.35 -46.04
N SER A 222 -8.24 -9.55 -46.05
CA SER A 222 -7.83 -8.77 -47.21
C SER A 222 -7.47 -9.65 -48.41
N ALA A 223 -6.78 -10.76 -48.19
CA ALA A 223 -6.46 -11.78 -49.20
C ALA A 223 -7.73 -12.46 -49.75
N ARG A 224 -8.69 -12.81 -48.89
CA ARG A 224 -9.99 -13.35 -49.33
C ARG A 224 -10.81 -12.34 -50.14
N VAL A 225 -10.84 -11.06 -49.76
CA VAL A 225 -11.55 -10.01 -50.49
C VAL A 225 -10.90 -9.77 -51.86
N THR A 226 -9.57 -9.75 -51.94
CA THR A 226 -8.86 -9.61 -53.24
C THR A 226 -9.10 -10.81 -54.15
N LEU A 227 -9.13 -12.04 -53.63
CA LEU A 227 -9.48 -13.23 -54.41
C LEU A 227 -10.94 -13.19 -54.91
N LYS A 228 -11.87 -12.66 -54.11
CA LYS A 228 -13.29 -12.50 -54.50
C LYS A 228 -13.51 -11.41 -55.57
N MET A 229 -12.70 -10.34 -55.53
CA MET A 229 -12.76 -9.23 -56.49
C MET A 229 -11.97 -9.51 -57.77
N GLY A 230 -10.89 -10.30 -57.71
CA GLY A 230 -10.07 -10.67 -58.86
C GLY A 230 -10.63 -11.84 -59.69
N GLY A 231 -11.48 -12.69 -59.10
CA GLY A 231 -12.08 -13.86 -59.79
C GLY A 231 -13.32 -13.55 -60.64
N GLY A 232 -13.77 -12.29 -60.70
CA GLY A 232 -15.02 -11.88 -61.36
C GLY A 232 -14.89 -11.31 -62.77
N MET A 233 -13.69 -11.15 -63.32
CA MET A 233 -13.49 -10.51 -64.64
C MET A 233 -12.61 -11.33 -65.58
N THR A 234 -13.14 -12.45 -66.07
CA THR A 234 -12.79 -12.99 -67.41
C THR A 234 -14.01 -13.67 -68.02
N LEU A 235 -14.94 -12.87 -68.53
CA LEU A 235 -15.99 -13.32 -69.45
C LEU A 235 -16.24 -12.21 -70.48
N ALA A 236 -15.38 -12.16 -71.49
CA ALA A 236 -15.66 -11.67 -72.84
C ALA A 236 -14.37 -11.66 -73.68
N GLN A 237 -14.19 -12.68 -74.53
CA GLN A 237 -13.98 -12.56 -75.98
C GLN A 237 -13.98 -13.93 -76.62
#